data_AF-A0A951MRC1-F1
#
_entry.id   AF-A0A951MRC1-F1
#
_cell.length_a   1.000
_cell.length_b   1.000
_cell.length_c   1.000
_cell.angle_alpha   90.00
_cell.angle_beta   90.00
_cell.angle_gamma   90.00
#
_symmetry.space_group_name_H-M   'P 1'
#
loop_
_entity.id
_entity.type
_entity.pdbx_description
1 polymer ?
#
loop_
_entity_poly.entity_id
_entity_poly.type
_entity_poly.pdbx_seq_one_letter_code
_entity_poly.pdbx_strand_id
1 'polypeptide(L)'
;MRFVFAVLAAALAVAHPLAAQDSRLVGGWGGALEVQALRLRLTLTVADSGGALAARFVSVDQGGAAFPATVAVRGDSAFFDAAMIGARYRAVLVGRDTLRGEWAQGAGTLPLTMVRGAQAEMVVRRLQVPRPPFPYRQEEVTVQSVDGVRLAGTLTLPPGAGPHPAALLVSGSGPQDRDETLLGHKPFLVLADYLTRRGIAVLRLDDRGTGASTGDFHAATSDDFARDAAAAVRWLRARPEVADDRVGIVGHSEGGLIAPLVASRRGEVAFLVLLAGPGIPSSELLVMQGALISRAGGDTEPEIERTSAFQREMFAAIAAEADSAALHARLREIGRSFQASLTPEERARPDASDATLAAAINTLVSPWYRWFLRYDPAPALRATRVPVLALNGALDLQVPADDNLAAIQRELRAGGNPDVTVEKLPGLNHLFQTARTGAPSEYAEIEETFSPDALRRIGDWILERVGARP
;
A
#
# COMPACT_ATOMS: atom_id res chain seq x y z
N MET A 1 2.68 -12.57 3.55
CA MET A 1 3.86 -11.95 2.88
C MET A 1 4.03 -10.53 3.39
N ARG A 2 5.00 -10.25 4.27
CA ARG A 2 5.32 -8.87 4.68
C ARG A 2 6.58 -8.43 3.96
N PHE A 3 6.44 -7.45 3.08
CA PHE A 3 7.55 -6.76 2.45
C PHE A 3 8.05 -5.68 3.41
N VAL A 4 9.21 -5.92 4.02
CA VAL A 4 9.99 -4.88 4.70
C VAL A 4 10.88 -4.26 3.63
N PHE A 5 10.59 -3.02 3.24
CA PHE A 5 11.46 -2.23 2.38
C PHE A 5 12.63 -1.70 3.19
N ALA A 6 13.81 -2.30 3.01
CA ALA A 6 15.07 -1.67 3.35
C ALA A 6 15.74 -1.24 2.05
N VAL A 7 15.75 0.06 1.77
CA VAL A 7 16.58 0.67 0.74
C VAL A 7 18.01 0.70 1.27
N LEU A 8 18.91 -0.07 0.64
CA LEU A 8 20.35 0.09 0.86
C LEU A 8 21.07 0.02 -0.49
N ALA A 9 21.67 1.15 -0.84
CA ALA A 9 22.55 1.32 -1.97
C ALA A 9 24.00 0.99 -1.60
N ALA A 10 24.73 0.47 -2.60
CA ALA A 10 26.19 0.22 -2.68
C ALA A 10 26.74 -0.99 -1.88
N ALA A 11 27.71 -1.78 -2.33
CA ALA A 11 28.62 -1.74 -3.48
C ALA A 11 29.01 -3.19 -3.92
N LEU A 12 29.33 -3.39 -5.20
CA LEU A 12 29.96 -4.62 -5.70
C LEU A 12 31.43 -4.68 -5.27
N ALA A 13 31.82 -5.73 -4.54
CA ALA A 13 33.10 -6.43 -4.75
C ALA A 13 33.21 -7.65 -3.81
N VAL A 14 33.18 -8.86 -4.38
CA VAL A 14 33.98 -9.99 -3.88
C VAL A 14 34.45 -10.79 -5.09
N ALA A 15 35.76 -10.80 -5.32
CA ALA A 15 36.40 -11.59 -6.37
C ALA A 15 36.69 -13.01 -5.88
N HIS A 16 36.35 -14.01 -6.69
CA HIS A 16 36.70 -15.42 -6.52
C HIS A 16 37.08 -16.04 -7.88
N PRO A 17 37.85 -17.14 -7.89
CA PRO A 17 38.78 -17.45 -8.98
C PRO A 17 38.10 -17.84 -10.30
N LEU A 18 38.83 -17.58 -11.39
CA LEU A 18 38.47 -17.76 -12.80
C LEU A 18 38.14 -19.23 -13.14
N ALA A 19 36.88 -19.63 -12.98
CA ALA A 19 36.27 -20.64 -13.85
C ALA A 19 35.97 -20.00 -15.21
N ALA A 20 36.10 -20.73 -16.31
CA ALA A 20 35.77 -20.23 -17.65
C ALA A 20 34.35 -19.64 -17.67
N GLN A 21 34.25 -18.31 -17.71
CA GLN A 21 32.97 -17.62 -17.69
C GLN A 21 32.42 -17.55 -19.10
N ASP A 22 31.18 -18.01 -19.27
CA ASP A 22 30.52 -18.00 -20.56
C ASP A 22 29.96 -16.59 -20.83
N SER A 23 30.70 -15.78 -21.60
CA SER A 23 30.28 -14.44 -22.01
C SER A 23 28.95 -14.43 -22.77
N ARG A 24 28.49 -15.58 -23.29
CA ARG A 24 27.15 -15.73 -23.87
C ARG A 24 26.04 -15.49 -22.85
N LEU A 25 26.30 -15.58 -21.54
CA LEU A 25 25.27 -15.29 -20.53
C LEU A 25 25.02 -13.78 -20.36
N VAL A 26 25.97 -12.93 -20.74
CA VAL A 26 25.86 -11.47 -20.60
C VAL A 26 24.67 -10.94 -21.40
N GLY A 27 23.89 -10.05 -20.79
CA GLY A 27 22.70 -9.44 -21.38
C GLY A 27 21.48 -9.49 -20.47
N GLY A 28 20.37 -9.01 -21.00
CA GLY A 28 19.06 -9.06 -20.34
C GLY A 28 18.26 -10.28 -20.82
N TRP A 29 17.51 -10.85 -19.87
CA TRP A 29 16.64 -12.00 -20.06
C TRP A 29 15.30 -11.77 -19.36
N GLY A 30 14.21 -12.27 -19.93
CA GLY A 30 12.87 -12.22 -19.33
C GLY A 30 12.21 -13.58 -19.29
N GLY A 31 11.58 -13.93 -18.17
CA GLY A 31 10.82 -15.18 -18.00
C GLY A 31 9.66 -14.99 -17.02
N ALA A 32 8.92 -16.06 -16.75
CA ALA A 32 7.87 -16.04 -15.73
C ALA A 32 7.87 -17.35 -14.93
N LEU A 33 7.55 -17.24 -13.64
CA LEU A 33 7.21 -18.37 -12.77
C LEU A 33 5.70 -18.49 -12.68
N GLU A 34 5.19 -19.71 -12.78
CA GLU A 34 3.79 -20.01 -12.50
C GLU A 34 3.71 -20.57 -11.07
N VAL A 35 3.15 -19.81 -10.15
CA VAL A 35 2.99 -20.15 -8.73
C VAL A 35 1.51 -20.28 -8.42
N GLN A 36 0.98 -21.50 -8.49
CA GLN A 36 -0.47 -21.75 -8.37
C GLN A 36 -1.25 -20.91 -9.41
N ALA A 37 -2.10 -19.98 -8.97
CA ALA A 37 -2.87 -19.08 -9.82
C ALA A 37 -2.14 -17.77 -10.18
N LEU A 38 -0.93 -17.55 -9.64
CA LEU A 38 -0.15 -16.32 -9.84
C LEU A 38 0.95 -16.52 -10.88
N ARG A 39 1.07 -15.58 -11.82
CA ARG A 39 2.15 -15.54 -12.79
C ARG A 39 3.13 -14.42 -12.43
N LEU A 40 4.37 -14.77 -12.09
CA LEU A 40 5.41 -13.82 -11.67
C LEU A 40 6.45 -13.64 -12.76
N ARG A 41 6.42 -12.50 -13.46
CA ARG A 41 7.43 -12.10 -14.46
C ARG A 41 8.71 -11.68 -13.76
N LEU A 42 9.80 -12.33 -14.17
CA LEU A 42 11.15 -12.05 -13.71
C LEU A 42 11.99 -11.56 -14.88
N THR A 43 12.73 -10.49 -14.65
CA THR A 43 13.86 -10.14 -15.52
C THR A 43 15.16 -10.53 -14.84
N LEU A 44 16.14 -10.95 -15.64
CA LEU A 44 17.50 -11.24 -15.21
C LEU A 44 18.45 -10.38 -16.03
N THR A 45 19.27 -9.57 -15.37
CA THR A 45 20.40 -8.89 -16.01
C THR A 45 21.68 -9.57 -15.59
N VAL A 46 22.48 -10.00 -16.56
CA VAL A 46 23.84 -10.52 -16.34
C VAL A 46 24.83 -9.54 -16.95
N ALA A 47 25.76 -9.04 -16.13
CA ALA A 47 26.79 -8.10 -16.53
C ALA A 47 28.18 -8.67 -16.25
N ASP A 48 29.14 -8.31 -17.10
CA ASP A 48 30.56 -8.55 -16.85
C ASP A 48 31.11 -7.37 -16.01
N SER A 49 31.68 -7.69 -14.85
CA SER A 49 32.34 -6.74 -13.96
C SER A 49 33.81 -7.13 -13.79
N GLY A 50 34.62 -6.84 -14.81
CA GLY A 50 36.07 -7.02 -14.75
C GLY A 50 36.51 -8.50 -14.73
N GLY A 51 35.82 -9.37 -15.46
CA GLY A 51 36.11 -10.80 -15.53
C GLY A 51 35.33 -11.64 -14.52
N ALA A 52 34.35 -11.05 -13.84
CA ALA A 52 33.37 -11.71 -12.99
C ALA A 52 31.94 -11.39 -13.45
N LEU A 53 31.13 -12.42 -13.72
CA LEU A 53 29.70 -12.25 -14.00
C LEU A 53 28.94 -11.91 -12.72
N ALA A 54 28.23 -10.77 -12.76
CA ALA A 54 27.25 -10.40 -11.75
C ALA A 54 25.85 -10.54 -12.35
N ALA A 55 24.91 -11.05 -11.56
CA ALA A 55 23.51 -11.14 -11.97
C ALA A 55 22.61 -10.33 -11.06
N ARG A 56 21.45 -9.95 -11.59
CA ARG A 56 20.38 -9.31 -10.84
C ARG A 56 19.04 -9.78 -11.38
N PHE A 57 18.24 -10.38 -10.52
CA PHE A 57 16.83 -10.63 -10.81
C PHE A 57 16.02 -9.38 -10.47
N VAL A 58 14.97 -9.10 -11.22
CA VAL A 58 13.94 -8.12 -10.88
C VAL A 58 12.59 -8.77 -11.03
N SER A 59 11.80 -8.75 -9.96
CA SER A 59 10.40 -9.17 -10.00
C SER A 59 9.56 -8.00 -10.47
N VAL A 60 9.08 -8.10 -11.72
CA VAL A 60 8.30 -7.04 -12.37
C VAL A 60 6.97 -6.84 -11.65
N ASP A 61 6.33 -7.96 -11.29
CA ASP A 61 5.01 -7.98 -10.65
C ASP A 61 5.09 -7.82 -9.12
N GLN A 62 6.26 -7.48 -8.58
CA GLN A 62 6.42 -7.19 -7.15
C GLN A 62 7.12 -5.85 -6.96
N GLY A 63 6.63 -4.82 -7.66
CA GLY A 63 7.09 -3.44 -7.52
C GLY A 63 8.51 -3.21 -8.05
N GLY A 64 9.03 -4.09 -8.91
CA GLY A 64 10.40 -3.98 -9.43
C GLY A 64 11.47 -4.34 -8.39
N ALA A 65 11.14 -5.13 -7.37
CA ALA A 65 12.10 -5.57 -6.37
C ALA A 65 13.30 -6.26 -7.03
N ALA A 66 14.50 -5.77 -6.72
CA ALA A 66 15.74 -6.22 -7.33
C ALA A 66 16.57 -7.08 -6.36
N PHE A 67 17.00 -8.25 -6.83
CA PHE A 67 17.74 -9.23 -6.05
C PHE A 67 19.08 -9.52 -6.75
N PRO A 68 20.20 -9.03 -6.22
CA PRO A 68 21.52 -9.42 -6.69
C PRO A 68 21.69 -10.94 -6.59
N ALA A 69 22.37 -11.52 -7.57
CA ALA A 69 22.70 -12.93 -7.60
C ALA A 69 24.15 -13.15 -8.04
N THR A 70 24.82 -14.11 -7.42
CA THR A 70 26.12 -14.59 -7.91
C THR A 70 25.92 -15.52 -9.08
N VAL A 71 26.84 -15.54 -10.04
CA VAL A 71 26.80 -16.42 -11.21
C VAL A 71 27.98 -17.38 -11.17
N ALA A 72 27.70 -18.67 -11.34
CA ALA A 72 28.72 -19.69 -11.56
C ALA A 72 28.34 -20.55 -12.77
N VAL A 73 29.32 -20.88 -13.62
CA VAL A 73 29.12 -21.81 -14.74
C VAL A 73 29.86 -23.10 -14.44
N ARG A 74 29.16 -24.24 -14.53
CA ARG A 74 29.75 -25.57 -14.36
C ARG A 74 29.23 -26.48 -15.46
N GLY A 75 30.11 -26.93 -16.35
CA GLY A 75 29.72 -27.70 -17.53
C GLY A 75 28.82 -26.87 -18.46
N ASP A 76 27.65 -27.40 -18.78
CA ASP A 76 26.62 -26.76 -19.62
C ASP A 76 25.64 -25.87 -18.83
N SER A 77 25.78 -25.83 -17.51
CA SER A 77 24.81 -25.25 -16.61
C SER A 77 25.33 -23.95 -15.97
N ALA A 78 24.51 -22.92 -16.03
CA ALA A 78 24.64 -21.69 -15.26
C ALA A 78 23.86 -21.80 -13.94
N PHE A 79 24.46 -21.33 -12.86
CA PHE A 79 23.91 -21.32 -11.51
C PHE A 79 23.86 -19.88 -11.04
N PHE A 80 22.66 -19.42 -10.69
CA PHE A 80 22.42 -18.12 -10.11
C PHE A 80 21.97 -18.33 -8.66
N ASP A 81 22.66 -17.72 -7.71
CA ASP A 81 22.30 -17.79 -6.29
C ASP A 81 21.94 -16.38 -5.80
N ALA A 82 20.65 -16.18 -5.48
CA ALA A 82 20.09 -14.97 -4.92
C ALA A 82 19.86 -15.18 -3.41
N ALA A 83 20.95 -15.24 -2.66
CA ALA A 83 20.98 -15.59 -1.24
C ALA A 83 19.99 -14.78 -0.37
N MET A 84 19.78 -13.49 -0.67
CA MET A 84 18.90 -12.62 0.11
C MET A 84 17.46 -13.12 0.19
N ILE A 85 16.98 -13.83 -0.83
CA ILE A 85 15.63 -14.39 -0.88
C ILE A 85 15.63 -15.92 -0.77
N GLY A 86 16.80 -16.51 -0.46
CA GLY A 86 16.98 -17.96 -0.40
C GLY A 86 16.65 -18.66 -1.71
N ALA A 87 16.84 -17.99 -2.86
CA ALA A 87 16.48 -18.52 -4.17
C ALA A 87 17.71 -18.91 -5.00
N ARG A 88 17.56 -19.97 -5.79
CA ARG A 88 18.57 -20.46 -6.72
C ARG A 88 17.94 -20.75 -8.06
N TYR A 89 18.58 -20.33 -9.15
CA TYR A 89 18.18 -20.68 -10.51
C TYR A 89 19.29 -21.48 -11.17
N ARG A 90 19.01 -22.72 -11.54
CA ARG A 90 19.92 -23.55 -12.33
C ARG A 90 19.37 -23.64 -13.74
N ALA A 91 20.15 -23.22 -14.73
CA ALA A 91 19.70 -23.20 -16.13
C ALA A 91 20.77 -23.66 -17.10
N VAL A 92 20.34 -24.25 -18.20
CA VAL A 92 21.19 -24.55 -19.36
C VAL A 92 20.89 -23.52 -20.44
N LEU A 93 21.94 -22.97 -21.06
CA LEU A 93 21.80 -22.11 -22.23
C LEU A 93 21.52 -22.97 -23.47
N VAL A 94 20.29 -22.91 -23.96
CA VAL A 94 19.84 -23.56 -25.19
C VAL A 94 19.94 -22.54 -26.33
N GLY A 95 20.76 -22.85 -27.34
CA GLY A 95 21.02 -21.94 -28.45
C GLY A 95 21.80 -20.69 -27.99
N ARG A 96 21.29 -19.50 -28.30
CA ARG A 96 21.89 -18.21 -27.88
C ARG A 96 20.95 -17.32 -27.07
N ASP A 97 19.68 -17.67 -26.98
CA ASP A 97 18.60 -16.79 -26.54
C ASP A 97 17.74 -17.39 -25.43
N THR A 98 17.92 -18.66 -25.06
CA THR A 98 17.03 -19.32 -24.10
C THR A 98 17.81 -19.94 -22.95
N LEU A 99 17.57 -19.47 -21.73
CA LEU A 99 17.96 -20.16 -20.50
C LEU A 99 16.78 -21.03 -20.05
N ARG A 100 16.96 -22.35 -20.05
CA ARG A 100 15.94 -23.30 -19.59
C ARG A 100 16.43 -23.97 -18.31
N GLY A 101 15.63 -23.87 -17.26
CA GLY A 101 16.09 -24.29 -15.94
C GLY A 101 15.00 -24.43 -14.90
N GLU A 102 15.46 -24.56 -13.66
CA GLU A 102 14.62 -24.70 -12.47
C GLU A 102 14.99 -23.63 -11.45
N TRP A 103 13.96 -22.95 -10.96
CA TRP A 103 14.00 -22.01 -9.84
C TRP A 103 13.65 -22.74 -8.55
N ALA A 104 14.56 -22.75 -7.59
CA ALA A 104 14.38 -23.32 -6.27
C ALA A 104 14.27 -22.19 -5.23
N GLN A 105 13.24 -22.22 -4.40
CA GLN A 105 13.08 -21.27 -3.29
C GLN A 105 12.25 -21.91 -2.17
N GLY A 106 12.73 -21.84 -0.93
CA GLY A 106 12.13 -22.58 0.18
C GLY A 106 12.20 -24.10 -0.07
N ALA A 107 11.09 -24.81 0.15
CA ALA A 107 11.00 -26.26 -0.08
C ALA A 107 10.61 -26.65 -1.53
N GLY A 108 10.29 -25.67 -2.39
CA GLY A 108 9.76 -25.90 -3.73
C GLY A 108 10.74 -25.63 -4.87
N THR A 109 10.49 -26.26 -6.01
CA THR A 109 11.17 -26.03 -7.29
C THR A 109 10.14 -25.80 -8.40
N LEU A 110 10.36 -24.80 -9.24
CA LEU A 110 9.49 -24.43 -10.35
C LEU A 110 10.29 -24.35 -11.66
N PRO A 111 9.73 -24.79 -12.79
CA PRO A 111 10.36 -24.58 -14.08
C PRO A 111 10.43 -23.08 -14.39
N LEU A 112 11.57 -22.63 -14.89
CA LEU A 112 11.76 -21.25 -15.32
C LEU A 112 12.54 -21.20 -16.63
N THR A 113 11.86 -20.68 -17.66
CA THR A 113 12.48 -20.39 -18.94
C THR A 113 12.64 -18.88 -19.08
N MET A 114 13.85 -18.42 -19.37
CA MET A 114 14.14 -17.02 -19.65
C MET A 114 14.63 -16.85 -21.09
N VAL A 115 14.03 -15.89 -21.78
CA VAL A 115 14.33 -15.54 -23.17
C VAL A 115 15.10 -14.22 -23.20
N ARG A 116 16.20 -14.19 -23.95
CA ARG A 116 17.03 -13.00 -24.14
C ARG A 116 16.21 -11.90 -24.81
N GLY A 117 16.30 -10.68 -24.29
CA GLY A 117 15.60 -9.52 -24.87
C GLY A 117 14.14 -9.38 -24.37
N ALA A 118 13.51 -10.45 -23.91
CA ALA A 118 12.11 -10.43 -23.47
C ALA A 118 11.85 -9.51 -22.27
N GLN A 119 12.88 -9.16 -21.49
CA GLN A 119 12.77 -8.17 -20.41
C GLN A 119 12.33 -6.79 -20.90
N ALA A 120 12.57 -6.44 -22.17
CA ALA A 120 12.16 -5.16 -22.74
C ALA A 120 10.64 -5.04 -22.88
N GLU A 121 9.93 -6.17 -22.97
CA GLU A 121 8.46 -6.25 -23.06
C GLU A 121 7.81 -6.37 -21.67
N MET A 122 8.60 -6.68 -20.62
CA MET A 122 8.14 -6.85 -19.24
C MET A 122 8.23 -5.55 -18.44
N VAL A 123 7.82 -4.43 -19.05
CA VAL A 123 7.82 -3.11 -18.40
C VAL A 123 6.38 -2.75 -18.05
N VAL A 124 6.04 -2.73 -16.77
CA VAL A 124 4.77 -2.12 -16.36
C VAL A 124 4.93 -0.61 -16.33
N ARG A 125 4.20 0.10 -17.19
CA ARG A 125 4.34 1.55 -17.29
C ARG A 125 3.34 2.21 -16.35
N ARG A 126 3.85 2.96 -15.38
CA ARG A 126 3.04 3.82 -14.48
C ARG A 126 2.71 5.12 -15.22
N LEU A 127 1.84 5.03 -16.22
CA LEU A 127 1.65 6.04 -17.27
C LEU A 127 1.18 7.41 -16.76
N GLN A 128 0.52 7.44 -15.61
CA GLN A 128 -0.11 8.66 -15.08
C GLN A 128 0.79 9.45 -14.14
N VAL A 129 1.99 8.97 -13.79
CA VAL A 129 2.88 9.69 -12.87
C VAL A 129 3.37 10.97 -13.56
N PRO A 130 2.98 12.17 -13.06
CA PRO A 130 3.29 13.43 -13.71
C PRO A 130 4.79 13.74 -13.65
N ARG A 131 5.30 14.46 -14.65
CA ARG A 131 6.73 14.81 -14.78
C ARG A 131 6.90 16.30 -15.02
N PRO A 132 8.01 16.90 -14.56
CA PRO A 132 8.33 18.29 -14.83
C PRO A 132 8.58 18.54 -16.34
N PRO A 133 8.42 19.79 -16.81
CA PRO A 133 7.98 20.96 -16.05
C PRO A 133 6.48 20.89 -15.72
N PHE A 134 6.13 21.20 -14.46
CA PHE A 134 4.74 21.27 -14.02
C PHE A 134 4.14 22.64 -14.36
N PRO A 135 2.85 22.74 -14.73
CA PRO A 135 2.21 24.02 -15.03
C PRO A 135 1.78 24.77 -13.77
N TYR A 136 2.28 24.39 -12.59
CA TYR A 136 1.92 24.93 -11.28
C TYR A 136 3.17 24.98 -10.40
N ARG A 137 3.12 25.74 -9.29
CA ARG A 137 4.26 25.85 -8.37
C ARG A 137 4.27 24.68 -7.39
N GLN A 138 5.46 24.25 -7.00
CA GLN A 138 5.67 23.26 -5.94
C GLN A 138 6.63 23.82 -4.91
N GLU A 139 6.32 23.61 -3.64
CA GLU A 139 7.15 24.01 -2.50
C GLU A 139 7.41 22.80 -1.62
N GLU A 140 8.69 22.55 -1.31
CA GLU A 140 9.06 21.65 -0.22
C GLU A 140 8.79 22.35 1.10
N VAL A 141 8.04 21.70 1.98
CA VAL A 141 7.53 22.30 3.21
C VAL A 141 7.83 21.41 4.42
N THR A 142 7.80 22.03 5.58
CA THR A 142 7.86 21.32 6.87
C THR A 142 6.74 21.82 7.76
N VAL A 143 5.87 20.91 8.18
CA VAL A 143 4.77 21.18 9.10
C VAL A 143 5.19 20.77 10.50
N GLN A 144 5.04 21.67 11.46
CA GLN A 144 5.21 21.34 12.88
C GLN A 144 3.94 20.66 13.36
N SER A 145 4.05 19.39 13.73
CA SER A 145 2.98 18.66 14.38
C SER A 145 3.07 18.78 15.91
N VAL A 146 2.18 18.08 16.60
CA VAL A 146 2.21 17.91 18.06
C VAL A 146 3.50 17.23 18.51
N ASP A 147 3.85 17.43 19.78
CA ASP A 147 4.93 16.71 20.46
C ASP A 147 6.32 16.86 19.81
N GLY A 148 6.53 17.92 19.03
CA GLY A 148 7.80 18.26 18.40
C GLY A 148 8.10 17.49 17.10
N VAL A 149 7.15 16.70 16.60
CA VAL A 149 7.27 16.00 15.32
C VAL A 149 7.24 17.01 14.16
N ARG A 150 8.18 16.89 13.23
CA ARG A 150 8.22 17.64 11.98
C ARG A 150 7.84 16.73 10.82
N LEU A 151 6.79 17.12 10.11
CA LEU A 151 6.31 16.41 8.93
C LEU A 151 6.85 17.10 7.69
N ALA A 152 7.67 16.39 6.91
CA ALA A 152 8.15 16.86 5.63
C ALA A 152 7.09 16.62 4.54
N GLY A 153 7.04 17.49 3.54
CA GLY A 153 6.08 17.29 2.46
C GLY A 153 6.22 18.27 1.32
N THR A 154 5.23 18.25 0.44
CA THR A 154 5.14 19.12 -0.73
C THR A 154 3.78 19.80 -0.76
N LEU A 155 3.79 21.12 -0.90
CA LEU A 155 2.61 21.93 -1.23
C LEU A 155 2.63 22.25 -2.73
N THR A 156 1.57 21.89 -3.45
CA THR A 156 1.36 22.27 -4.84
C THR A 156 0.35 23.41 -4.90
N LEU A 157 0.70 24.49 -5.61
CA LEU A 157 -0.10 25.72 -5.70
C LEU A 157 -0.51 25.97 -7.15
N PRO A 158 -1.80 26.19 -7.44
CA PRO A 158 -2.26 26.53 -8.78
C PRO A 158 -1.59 27.80 -9.32
N PRO A 159 -1.60 28.01 -10.64
CA PRO A 159 -1.22 29.30 -11.21
C PRO A 159 -2.05 30.45 -10.64
N GLY A 160 -1.41 31.61 -10.48
CA GLY A 160 -2.03 32.81 -9.93
C GLY A 160 -1.60 33.13 -8.51
N ALA A 161 -2.28 34.14 -7.93
CA ALA A 161 -1.97 34.70 -6.61
C ALA A 161 -2.79 34.09 -5.47
N GLY A 162 -3.91 33.42 -5.77
CA GLY A 162 -4.86 32.93 -4.76
C GLY A 162 -5.77 34.04 -4.19
N PRO A 163 -6.39 33.82 -3.01
CA PRO A 163 -6.31 32.59 -2.22
C PRO A 163 -7.06 31.42 -2.90
N HIS A 164 -6.47 30.23 -2.88
CA HIS A 164 -7.02 29.02 -3.50
C HIS A 164 -7.76 28.15 -2.47
N PRO A 165 -8.85 27.44 -2.83
CA PRO A 165 -9.30 26.32 -2.02
C PRO A 165 -8.18 25.28 -1.90
N ALA A 166 -8.16 24.52 -0.81
CA ALA A 166 -7.08 23.57 -0.58
C ALA A 166 -7.55 22.22 -0.04
N ALA A 167 -6.75 21.19 -0.31
CA ALA A 167 -6.97 19.84 0.18
C ALA A 167 -5.68 19.30 0.82
N LEU A 168 -5.80 18.76 2.04
CA LEU A 168 -4.79 17.89 2.62
C LEU A 168 -5.07 16.45 2.17
N LEU A 169 -4.07 15.76 1.61
CA LEU A 169 -4.17 14.31 1.38
C LEU A 169 -3.65 13.55 2.59
N VAL A 170 -4.42 12.58 3.09
CA VAL A 170 -4.07 11.73 4.25
C VAL A 170 -4.06 10.27 3.80
N SER A 171 -2.90 9.63 3.91
CA SER A 171 -2.59 8.29 3.41
C SER A 171 -3.32 7.19 4.17
N GLY A 172 -3.31 5.99 3.59
CA GLY A 172 -3.75 4.76 4.25
C GLY A 172 -2.77 4.21 5.29
N SER A 173 -3.03 2.98 5.75
CA SER A 173 -2.24 2.35 6.81
C SER A 173 -0.80 1.98 6.39
N GLY A 174 0.10 1.98 7.36
CA GLY A 174 1.52 1.71 7.15
C GLY A 174 2.36 2.99 7.04
N PRO A 175 3.70 2.89 7.01
CA PRO A 175 4.57 4.04 6.84
C PRO A 175 4.56 4.47 5.36
N GLN A 176 3.84 5.55 5.02
CA GLN A 176 3.72 6.05 3.64
C GLN A 176 4.55 7.31 3.41
N ASP A 177 5.10 7.44 2.20
CA ASP A 177 5.61 8.72 1.72
C ASP A 177 4.45 9.62 1.26
N ARG A 178 4.73 10.91 1.02
CA ARG A 178 3.73 11.89 0.54
C ARG A 178 3.04 11.54 -0.78
N ASP A 179 3.57 10.58 -1.54
CA ASP A 179 3.02 10.15 -2.81
C ASP A 179 2.12 8.91 -2.67
N GLU A 180 2.02 8.35 -1.46
CA GLU A 180 1.39 7.06 -1.17
C GLU A 180 1.96 5.95 -2.07
N THR A 181 3.30 5.91 -2.16
CA THR A 181 3.99 5.03 -3.10
C THR A 181 3.77 3.56 -2.78
N LEU A 182 3.12 2.83 -3.69
CA LEU A 182 2.89 1.39 -3.56
C LEU A 182 3.09 0.68 -4.90
N LEU A 183 3.98 -0.32 -4.94
CA LEU A 183 4.25 -1.13 -6.14
C LEU A 183 4.55 -0.29 -7.40
N GLY A 184 5.20 0.86 -7.20
CA GLY A 184 5.54 1.82 -8.26
C GLY A 184 4.42 2.81 -8.63
N HIS A 185 3.21 2.65 -8.09
CA HIS A 185 2.15 3.65 -8.19
C HIS A 185 2.40 4.80 -7.22
N LYS A 186 1.90 5.99 -7.59
CA LYS A 186 1.96 7.23 -6.80
C LYS A 186 0.60 7.92 -6.80
N PRO A 187 -0.46 7.30 -6.24
CA PRO A 187 -1.83 7.78 -6.35
C PRO A 187 -2.00 9.22 -5.84
N PHE A 188 -1.35 9.59 -4.74
CA PHE A 188 -1.45 10.96 -4.21
C PHE A 188 -0.74 11.99 -5.09
N LEU A 189 0.33 11.62 -5.79
CA LEU A 189 0.95 12.50 -6.78
C LEU A 189 0.07 12.74 -8.00
N VAL A 190 -0.57 11.69 -8.50
CA VAL A 190 -1.54 11.80 -9.61
C VAL A 190 -2.73 12.66 -9.20
N LEU A 191 -3.29 12.43 -8.01
CA LEU A 191 -4.41 13.19 -7.49
C LEU A 191 -4.04 14.66 -7.25
N ALA A 192 -2.87 14.94 -6.66
CA ALA A 192 -2.42 16.31 -6.45
C ALA A 192 -2.19 17.08 -7.76
N ASP A 193 -1.53 16.47 -8.75
CA ASP A 193 -1.36 17.10 -10.08
C ASP A 193 -2.73 17.41 -10.71
N TYR A 194 -3.68 16.47 -10.63
CA TYR A 194 -5.02 16.65 -11.16
C TYR A 194 -5.77 17.80 -10.48
N LEU A 195 -5.81 17.82 -9.14
CA LEU A 195 -6.52 18.86 -8.38
C LEU A 195 -5.85 20.24 -8.51
N THR A 196 -4.51 20.30 -8.52
CA THR A 196 -3.77 21.58 -8.66
C THR A 196 -3.94 22.21 -10.03
N ARG A 197 -3.98 21.41 -11.11
CA ARG A 197 -4.34 21.92 -12.44
C ARG A 197 -5.74 22.51 -12.50
N ARG A 198 -6.62 22.11 -11.57
CA ARG A 198 -8.01 22.55 -11.47
C ARG A 198 -8.24 23.64 -10.42
N GLY A 199 -7.17 24.31 -9.96
CA GLY A 199 -7.30 25.47 -9.08
C GLY A 199 -7.34 25.15 -7.59
N ILE A 200 -7.04 23.91 -7.18
CA ILE A 200 -7.01 23.51 -5.76
C ILE A 200 -5.55 23.34 -5.29
N ALA A 201 -5.16 24.05 -4.24
CA ALA A 201 -3.87 23.82 -3.59
C ALA A 201 -3.87 22.46 -2.88
N VAL A 202 -2.78 21.69 -2.98
CA VAL A 202 -2.74 20.35 -2.37
C VAL A 202 -1.51 20.19 -1.51
N LEU A 203 -1.72 19.85 -0.24
CA LEU A 203 -0.66 19.49 0.69
C LEU A 203 -0.58 17.97 0.82
N ARG A 204 0.63 17.44 0.68
CA ARG A 204 0.96 16.02 0.90
C ARG A 204 2.17 15.93 1.80
N LEU A 205 2.14 15.01 2.76
CA LEU A 205 3.16 14.88 3.79
C LEU A 205 3.67 13.44 3.83
N ASP A 206 4.96 13.26 4.12
CA ASP A 206 5.47 11.97 4.54
C ASP A 206 4.95 11.69 5.96
N ASP A 207 4.47 10.49 6.21
CA ASP A 207 3.95 10.14 7.54
C ASP A 207 5.04 10.24 8.60
N ARG A 208 4.65 10.44 9.86
CA ARG A 208 5.60 10.47 10.98
C ARG A 208 6.54 9.26 10.96
N GLY A 209 7.83 9.50 11.19
CA GLY A 209 8.86 8.46 11.12
C GLY A 209 9.12 7.87 9.73
N THR A 210 8.57 8.47 8.66
CA THR A 210 8.71 8.01 7.28
C THR A 210 9.29 9.11 6.39
N GLY A 211 10.01 8.73 5.33
CA GLY A 211 10.60 9.68 4.39
C GLY A 211 11.52 10.68 5.09
N ALA A 212 11.25 11.97 4.92
CA ALA A 212 12.00 13.04 5.60
C ALA A 212 11.33 13.52 6.91
N SER A 213 10.19 12.96 7.30
CA SER A 213 9.51 13.28 8.55
C SER A 213 10.23 12.67 9.75
N THR A 214 10.23 13.40 10.86
CA THR A 214 10.77 12.89 12.14
C THR A 214 9.72 12.05 12.89
N GLY A 215 10.08 11.50 14.05
CA GLY A 215 9.18 10.74 14.91
C GLY A 215 9.36 9.23 14.77
N ASP A 216 8.47 8.46 15.39
CA ASP A 216 8.49 7.00 15.37
C ASP A 216 7.13 6.47 14.92
N PHE A 217 7.10 5.85 13.73
CA PHE A 217 5.90 5.22 13.20
C PHE A 217 5.44 4.03 14.05
N HIS A 218 6.37 3.22 14.56
CA HIS A 218 6.05 1.98 15.27
C HIS A 218 5.44 2.22 16.65
N ALA A 219 5.71 3.38 17.25
CA ALA A 219 5.11 3.83 18.50
C ALA A 219 3.76 4.54 18.31
N ALA A 220 3.41 4.92 17.08
CA ALA A 220 2.24 5.75 16.79
C ALA A 220 0.95 4.95 16.65
N THR A 221 -0.16 5.67 16.76
CA THR A 221 -1.54 5.20 16.56
C THR A 221 -2.28 6.08 15.57
N SER A 222 -3.47 5.67 15.12
CA SER A 222 -4.28 6.54 14.26
C SER A 222 -4.74 7.83 14.97
N ASP A 223 -4.75 7.87 16.30
CA ASP A 223 -4.96 9.13 17.04
C ASP A 223 -3.81 10.12 16.83
N ASP A 224 -2.58 9.63 16.80
CA ASP A 224 -1.39 10.42 16.50
C ASP A 224 -1.45 10.97 15.07
N PHE A 225 -1.80 10.12 14.10
CA PHE A 225 -1.98 10.52 12.71
C PHE A 225 -3.12 11.54 12.54
N ALA A 226 -4.20 11.44 13.33
CA ALA A 226 -5.25 12.46 13.36
C ALA A 226 -4.76 13.80 13.94
N ARG A 227 -3.88 13.77 14.95
CA ARG A 227 -3.24 14.99 15.48
C ARG A 227 -2.30 15.62 14.45
N ASP A 228 -1.58 14.81 13.68
CA ASP A 228 -0.75 15.24 12.54
C ASP A 228 -1.59 15.91 11.46
N ALA A 229 -2.65 15.26 11.00
CA ALA A 229 -3.55 15.80 9.99
C ALA A 229 -4.20 17.11 10.46
N ALA A 230 -4.61 17.21 11.73
CA ALA A 230 -5.14 18.45 12.28
C ALA A 230 -4.09 19.58 12.29
N ALA A 231 -2.82 19.29 12.59
CA ALA A 231 -1.74 20.27 12.52
C ALA A 231 -1.46 20.72 11.08
N ALA A 232 -1.51 19.79 10.13
CA ALA A 232 -1.37 20.07 8.71
C ALA A 232 -2.50 20.95 8.17
N VAL A 233 -3.76 20.71 8.56
CA VAL A 233 -4.89 21.59 8.22
C VAL A 233 -4.66 23.00 8.75
N ARG A 234 -4.26 23.17 10.02
CA ARG A 234 -3.97 24.51 10.58
C ARG A 234 -2.83 25.21 9.87
N TRP A 235 -1.76 24.48 9.56
CA TRP A 235 -0.63 25.02 8.82
C TRP A 235 -1.07 25.49 7.42
N LEU A 236 -1.89 24.70 6.74
CA LEU A 236 -2.38 25.03 5.40
C LEU A 236 -3.33 26.24 5.41
N ARG A 237 -4.23 26.33 6.41
CA ARG A 237 -5.11 27.49 6.62
C ARG A 237 -4.36 28.78 6.93
N ALA A 238 -3.16 28.70 7.51
CA ALA A 238 -2.34 29.85 7.82
C ALA A 238 -1.55 30.39 6.61
N ARG A 239 -1.61 29.72 5.44
CA ARG A 239 -0.93 30.16 4.23
C ARG A 239 -1.67 31.31 3.55
N PRO A 240 -1.00 32.41 3.17
CA PRO A 240 -1.65 33.53 2.48
C PRO A 240 -2.18 33.15 1.09
N GLU A 241 -1.64 32.09 0.47
CA GLU A 241 -2.08 31.58 -0.82
C GLU A 241 -3.35 30.71 -0.73
N VAL A 242 -3.83 30.40 0.47
CA VAL A 242 -4.93 29.47 0.73
C VAL A 242 -6.13 30.21 1.33
N ALA A 243 -7.32 29.90 0.82
CA ALA A 243 -8.57 30.36 1.41
C ALA A 243 -8.86 29.51 2.65
N ASP A 244 -8.69 30.11 3.83
CA ASP A 244 -8.72 29.39 5.10
C ASP A 244 -10.09 28.79 5.43
N ASP A 245 -11.17 29.31 4.86
CA ASP A 245 -12.55 28.82 4.93
C ASP A 245 -12.86 27.70 3.92
N ARG A 246 -11.90 27.33 3.05
CA ARG A 246 -12.06 26.33 1.98
C ARG A 246 -10.98 25.25 2.00
N VAL A 247 -10.56 24.85 3.19
CA VAL A 247 -9.59 23.77 3.38
C VAL A 247 -10.29 22.47 3.77
N GLY A 248 -10.18 21.44 2.94
CA GLY A 248 -10.74 20.11 3.22
C GLY A 248 -9.67 19.02 3.38
N ILE A 249 -10.14 17.81 3.68
CA ILE A 249 -9.31 16.60 3.76
C ILE A 249 -9.79 15.59 2.73
N VAL A 250 -8.85 15.02 1.99
CA VAL A 250 -9.06 13.84 1.15
C VAL A 250 -8.27 12.69 1.78
N GLY A 251 -8.98 11.74 2.38
CA GLY A 251 -8.37 10.64 3.12
C GLY A 251 -8.59 9.30 2.40
N HIS A 252 -7.52 8.53 2.18
CA HIS A 252 -7.58 7.20 1.59
C HIS A 252 -7.44 6.10 2.64
N SER A 253 -8.27 5.06 2.58
CA SER A 253 -8.21 3.92 3.50
C SER A 253 -8.27 4.38 4.97
N GLU A 254 -7.24 4.13 5.78
CA GLU A 254 -7.13 4.69 7.14
C GLU A 254 -7.26 6.23 7.18
N GLY A 255 -6.76 6.95 6.18
CA GLY A 255 -6.97 8.39 6.04
C GLY A 255 -8.44 8.77 5.94
N GLY A 256 -9.28 7.91 5.35
CA GLY A 256 -10.74 8.07 5.28
C GLY A 256 -11.43 7.90 6.63
N LEU A 257 -10.80 7.19 7.57
CA LEU A 257 -11.21 7.12 8.98
C LEU A 257 -10.67 8.32 9.78
N ILE A 258 -9.45 8.76 9.50
CA ILE A 258 -8.83 9.91 10.18
C ILE A 258 -9.56 11.23 9.86
N ALA A 259 -9.99 11.42 8.61
CA ALA A 259 -10.68 12.63 8.16
C ALA A 259 -11.90 13.03 9.03
N PRO A 260 -12.91 12.16 9.27
CA PRO A 260 -14.01 12.48 10.17
C PRO A 260 -13.57 12.62 11.63
N LEU A 261 -12.54 11.88 12.07
CA LEU A 261 -11.98 12.02 13.43
C LEU A 261 -11.37 13.41 13.66
N VAL A 262 -10.71 13.99 12.65
CA VAL A 262 -10.21 15.37 12.68
C VAL A 262 -11.37 16.35 12.68
N ALA A 263 -12.33 16.19 11.77
CA ALA A 263 -13.49 17.07 11.64
C ALA A 263 -14.31 17.14 12.92
N SER A 264 -14.54 16.00 13.59
CA SER A 264 -15.34 15.91 14.81
C SER A 264 -14.71 16.58 16.02
N ARG A 265 -13.38 16.77 16.04
CA ARG A 265 -12.66 17.29 17.21
C ARG A 265 -12.60 18.81 17.25
N ARG A 266 -12.47 19.48 16.10
CA ARG A 266 -12.18 20.92 16.06
C ARG A 266 -12.92 21.74 14.99
N GLY A 267 -13.70 21.12 14.08
CA GLY A 267 -14.50 21.88 13.09
C GLY A 267 -13.69 22.76 12.14
N GLU A 268 -12.38 22.51 11.98
CA GLU A 268 -11.45 23.37 11.23
C GLU A 268 -11.39 23.05 9.71
N VAL A 269 -12.28 22.20 9.20
CA VAL A 269 -12.29 21.76 7.79
C VAL A 269 -13.58 22.17 7.10
N ALA A 270 -13.52 22.40 5.79
CA ALA A 270 -14.64 22.85 4.96
C ALA A 270 -15.40 21.69 4.29
N PHE A 271 -14.72 20.58 3.99
CA PHE A 271 -15.30 19.39 3.37
C PHE A 271 -14.42 18.16 3.62
N LEU A 272 -15.00 16.97 3.47
CA LEU A 272 -14.28 15.70 3.50
C LEU A 272 -14.52 14.90 2.21
N VAL A 273 -13.46 14.28 1.70
CA VAL A 273 -13.55 13.21 0.69
C VAL A 273 -12.95 11.94 1.29
N LEU A 274 -13.77 10.91 1.48
CA LEU A 274 -13.39 9.63 2.05
C LEU A 274 -13.24 8.62 0.90
N LEU A 275 -12.00 8.24 0.60
CA LEU A 275 -11.66 7.31 -0.46
C LEU A 275 -11.42 5.93 0.17
N ALA A 276 -12.30 4.98 -0.10
CA ALA A 276 -12.23 3.64 0.49
C ALA A 276 -12.09 3.67 2.03
N GLY A 277 -12.83 4.56 2.70
CA GLY A 277 -12.73 4.80 4.13
C GLY A 277 -13.53 3.78 4.97
N PRO A 278 -13.02 3.29 6.12
CA PRO A 278 -13.76 2.47 7.07
C PRO A 278 -15.02 3.16 7.61
N GLY A 279 -16.17 2.51 7.47
CA GLY A 279 -17.46 2.95 8.01
C GLY A 279 -17.97 2.13 9.21
N ILE A 280 -17.36 0.97 9.46
CA ILE A 280 -17.75 0.00 10.49
C ILE A 280 -16.59 -0.22 11.49
N PRO A 281 -16.82 -0.84 12.66
CA PRO A 281 -15.77 -1.14 13.61
C PRO A 281 -14.60 -1.88 12.97
N SER A 282 -13.36 -1.44 13.24
CA SER A 282 -12.19 -1.93 12.51
C SER A 282 -11.93 -3.43 12.70
N SER A 283 -12.31 -3.99 13.85
CA SER A 283 -12.20 -5.43 14.11
C SER A 283 -13.13 -6.26 13.21
N GLU A 284 -14.32 -5.75 12.91
CA GLU A 284 -15.25 -6.35 11.94
C GLU A 284 -14.71 -6.22 10.51
N LEU A 285 -14.24 -5.01 10.16
CA LEU A 285 -13.64 -4.73 8.86
C LEU A 285 -12.47 -5.66 8.53
N LEU A 286 -11.53 -5.85 9.45
CA LEU A 286 -10.35 -6.68 9.20
C LEU A 286 -10.69 -8.17 9.00
N VAL A 287 -11.75 -8.67 9.66
CA VAL A 287 -12.24 -10.04 9.42
C VAL A 287 -12.87 -10.15 8.03
N MET A 288 -13.70 -9.17 7.65
CA MET A 288 -14.31 -9.14 6.31
C MET A 288 -13.25 -9.04 5.20
N GLN A 289 -12.28 -8.15 5.37
CA GLN A 289 -11.15 -7.98 4.48
C GLN A 289 -10.38 -9.29 4.29
N GLY A 290 -10.05 -9.98 5.40
CA GLY A 290 -9.37 -11.27 5.37
C GLY A 290 -10.15 -12.31 4.56
N ALA A 291 -11.44 -12.46 4.83
CA ALA A 291 -12.30 -13.43 4.15
C ALA A 291 -12.42 -13.15 2.64
N LEU A 292 -12.56 -11.89 2.23
CA LEU A 292 -12.70 -11.51 0.83
C LEU A 292 -11.40 -11.71 0.04
N ILE A 293 -10.26 -11.34 0.62
CA ILE A 293 -8.95 -11.56 -0.01
C ILE A 293 -8.65 -13.06 -0.11
N SER A 294 -8.91 -13.84 0.94
CA SER A 294 -8.75 -15.31 0.91
C SER A 294 -9.61 -15.95 -0.18
N ARG A 295 -10.88 -15.54 -0.31
CA ARG A 295 -11.78 -16.03 -1.37
C ARG A 295 -11.24 -15.70 -2.76
N ALA A 296 -10.74 -14.48 -2.97
CA ALA A 296 -10.11 -14.10 -4.23
C ALA A 296 -8.80 -14.85 -4.50
N GLY A 297 -8.11 -15.30 -3.44
CA GLY A 297 -6.93 -16.17 -3.50
C GLY A 297 -7.24 -17.64 -3.77
N GLY A 298 -8.51 -18.04 -3.75
CA GLY A 298 -8.96 -19.41 -4.03
C GLY A 298 -9.11 -20.30 -2.80
N ASP A 299 -9.05 -19.75 -1.59
CA ASP A 299 -9.33 -20.50 -0.37
C ASP A 299 -10.80 -20.97 -0.37
N THR A 300 -11.04 -22.15 0.21
CA THR A 300 -12.39 -22.72 0.34
C THR A 300 -13.18 -22.06 1.47
N GLU A 301 -14.51 -22.05 1.39
CA GLU A 301 -15.34 -21.46 2.47
C GLU A 301 -15.07 -22.07 3.86
N PRO A 302 -14.88 -23.40 4.03
CA PRO A 302 -14.50 -23.95 5.32
C PRO A 302 -13.13 -23.47 5.86
N GLU A 303 -12.16 -23.18 4.98
CA GLU A 303 -10.87 -22.57 5.38
C GLU A 303 -11.08 -21.11 5.81
N ILE A 304 -11.88 -20.36 5.05
CA ILE A 304 -12.22 -18.97 5.32
C ILE A 304 -12.98 -18.81 6.63
N GLU A 305 -13.99 -19.64 6.88
CA GLU A 305 -14.78 -19.63 8.11
C GLU A 305 -13.91 -19.91 9.33
N ARG A 306 -13.02 -20.90 9.25
CA ARG A 306 -12.08 -21.26 10.32
C ARG A 306 -11.09 -20.13 10.61
N THR A 307 -10.52 -19.54 9.57
CA THR A 307 -9.58 -18.41 9.70
C THR A 307 -10.27 -17.17 10.25
N SER A 308 -11.51 -16.90 9.80
CA SER A 308 -12.33 -15.78 10.30
C SER A 308 -12.68 -15.95 11.77
N ALA A 309 -13.02 -17.16 12.21
CA ALA A 309 -13.29 -17.46 13.62
C ALA A 309 -12.03 -17.23 14.48
N PHE A 310 -10.87 -17.70 14.01
CA PHE A 310 -9.58 -17.46 14.65
C PHE A 310 -9.26 -15.96 14.76
N GLN A 311 -9.46 -15.18 13.69
CA GLN A 311 -9.24 -13.73 13.72
C GLN A 311 -10.16 -13.04 14.73
N ARG A 312 -11.45 -13.40 14.78
CA ARG A 312 -12.40 -12.84 15.76
C ARG A 312 -11.94 -13.12 17.19
N GLU A 313 -11.47 -14.33 17.49
CA GLU A 313 -10.96 -14.67 18.83
C GLU A 313 -9.72 -13.86 19.19
N MET A 314 -8.76 -13.74 18.26
CA MET A 314 -7.56 -12.92 18.44
C MET A 314 -7.90 -11.45 18.69
N PHE A 315 -8.81 -10.88 17.90
CA PHE A 315 -9.20 -9.47 18.03
C PHE A 315 -10.00 -9.21 19.31
N ALA A 316 -10.87 -10.13 19.73
CA ALA A 316 -11.55 -10.05 21.02
C ALA A 316 -10.56 -10.05 22.20
N ALA A 317 -9.52 -10.89 22.14
CA ALA A 317 -8.48 -10.91 23.17
C ALA A 317 -7.69 -9.59 23.22
N ILE A 318 -7.36 -9.00 22.06
CA ILE A 318 -6.66 -7.71 21.98
C ILE A 318 -7.52 -6.57 22.54
N ALA A 319 -8.82 -6.60 22.29
CA ALA A 319 -9.76 -5.61 22.80
C ALA A 319 -9.91 -5.69 24.33
N ALA A 320 -9.90 -6.90 24.90
CA ALA A 320 -10.13 -7.14 26.31
C ALA A 320 -8.89 -6.96 27.20
N GLU A 321 -7.69 -7.26 26.70
CA GLU A 321 -6.48 -7.33 27.52
C GLU A 321 -5.57 -6.09 27.37
N ALA A 322 -5.43 -5.36 28.47
CA ALA A 322 -4.61 -4.16 28.57
C ALA A 322 -3.12 -4.49 28.77
N ASP A 323 -2.82 -5.54 29.54
CA ASP A 323 -1.45 -5.95 29.84
C ASP A 323 -0.80 -6.64 28.63
N SER A 324 0.39 -6.16 28.26
CA SER A 324 1.06 -6.66 27.06
C SER A 324 1.55 -8.09 27.24
N ALA A 325 2.08 -8.46 28.42
CA ALA A 325 2.63 -9.80 28.63
C ALA A 325 1.52 -10.86 28.66
N ALA A 326 0.43 -10.59 29.36
CA ALA A 326 -0.76 -11.43 29.40
C ALA A 326 -1.37 -11.58 28.01
N LEU A 327 -1.49 -10.49 27.23
CA LEU A 327 -1.98 -10.56 25.87
C LEU A 327 -1.10 -11.46 24.99
N HIS A 328 0.22 -11.29 25.03
CA HIS A 328 1.12 -12.13 24.24
C HIS A 328 0.97 -13.62 24.57
N ALA A 329 0.83 -13.97 25.85
CA ALA A 329 0.59 -15.34 26.27
C ALA A 329 -0.75 -15.87 25.72
N ARG A 330 -1.82 -15.07 25.83
CA ARG A 330 -3.16 -15.43 25.32
C ARG A 330 -3.17 -15.61 23.80
N LEU A 331 -2.57 -14.70 23.04
CA LEU A 331 -2.51 -14.81 21.57
C LEU A 331 -1.68 -16.02 21.11
N ARG A 332 -0.63 -16.41 21.85
CA ARG A 332 0.12 -17.64 21.57
C ARG A 332 -0.71 -18.89 21.82
N GLU A 333 -1.52 -18.91 22.88
CA GLU A 333 -2.45 -20.01 23.16
C GLU A 333 -3.47 -20.17 22.03
N ILE A 334 -4.14 -19.08 21.64
CA ILE A 334 -5.12 -19.07 20.55
C ILE A 334 -4.45 -19.52 19.23
N GLY A 335 -3.27 -18.99 18.93
CA GLY A 335 -2.51 -19.35 17.74
C GLY A 335 -2.12 -20.83 17.67
N ARG A 336 -1.68 -21.43 18.78
CA ARG A 336 -1.39 -22.87 18.84
C ARG A 336 -2.63 -23.72 18.66
N SER A 337 -3.76 -23.31 19.25
CA SER A 337 -5.05 -23.98 19.06
C SER A 337 -5.46 -23.97 17.59
N PHE A 338 -5.30 -22.83 16.91
CA PHE A 338 -5.55 -22.71 15.49
C PHE A 338 -4.63 -23.61 14.66
N GLN A 339 -3.32 -23.59 14.89
CA GLN A 339 -2.37 -24.47 14.19
C GLN A 339 -2.70 -25.96 14.39
N ALA A 340 -3.17 -26.35 15.59
CA ALA A 340 -3.60 -27.71 15.88
C ALA A 340 -4.82 -28.14 15.06
N SER A 341 -5.68 -27.20 14.66
CA SER A 341 -6.87 -27.43 13.82
C SER A 341 -6.58 -27.57 12.32
N LEU A 342 -5.36 -27.25 11.88
CA LEU A 342 -4.97 -27.33 10.47
C LEU A 342 -4.72 -28.78 10.02
N THR A 343 -5.05 -29.09 8.77
CA THR A 343 -4.68 -30.35 8.12
C THR A 343 -3.16 -30.46 7.94
N PRO A 344 -2.61 -31.66 7.69
CA PRO A 344 -1.18 -31.81 7.38
C PRO A 344 -0.73 -30.96 6.18
N GLU A 345 -1.56 -30.85 5.14
CA GLU A 345 -1.27 -30.05 3.94
C GLU A 345 -1.28 -28.55 4.25
N GLU A 346 -2.26 -28.07 5.02
CA GLU A 346 -2.34 -26.67 5.47
C GLU A 346 -1.16 -26.31 6.37
N ARG A 347 -0.79 -27.20 7.31
CA ARG A 347 0.33 -27.00 8.24
C ARG A 347 1.69 -26.99 7.53
N ALA A 348 1.79 -27.66 6.39
CA ALA A 348 2.99 -27.65 5.56
C ALA A 348 3.18 -26.33 4.79
N ARG A 349 2.15 -25.47 4.70
CA ARG A 349 2.27 -24.17 4.04
C ARG A 349 3.18 -23.23 4.86
N PRO A 350 4.06 -22.42 4.23
CA PRO A 350 5.01 -21.56 4.95
C PRO A 350 4.36 -20.54 5.90
N ASP A 351 3.15 -20.10 5.59
CA ASP A 351 2.36 -19.16 6.37
C ASP A 351 1.78 -19.76 7.66
N ALA A 352 1.73 -21.09 7.77
CA ALA A 352 1.28 -21.79 8.98
C ALA A 352 2.40 -22.02 10.03
N SER A 353 3.64 -21.59 9.76
CA SER A 353 4.78 -21.82 10.64
C SER A 353 4.72 -21.05 11.97
N ASP A 354 5.36 -21.59 13.02
CA ASP A 354 5.45 -20.95 14.34
C ASP A 354 6.12 -19.57 14.27
N ALA A 355 7.10 -19.42 13.37
CA ALA A 355 7.78 -18.14 13.14
C ALA A 355 6.81 -17.11 12.53
N THR A 356 5.98 -17.52 11.56
CA THR A 356 4.95 -16.66 10.98
C THR A 356 3.91 -16.27 12.03
N LEU A 357 3.45 -17.22 12.85
CA LEU A 357 2.52 -16.93 13.95
C LEU A 357 3.11 -15.93 14.96
N ALA A 358 4.35 -16.14 15.39
CA ALA A 358 5.02 -15.23 16.31
C ALA A 358 5.16 -13.81 15.73
N ALA A 359 5.51 -13.69 14.44
CA ALA A 359 5.58 -12.41 13.74
C ALA A 359 4.20 -11.74 13.59
N ALA A 360 3.14 -12.52 13.36
CA ALA A 360 1.77 -12.01 13.31
C ALA A 360 1.35 -11.44 14.68
N ILE A 361 1.59 -12.19 15.77
CA ILE A 361 1.32 -11.76 17.14
C ILE A 361 2.03 -10.45 17.47
N ASN A 362 3.34 -10.36 17.19
CA ASN A 362 4.14 -9.16 17.47
C ASN A 362 3.60 -7.90 16.76
N THR A 363 2.89 -8.06 15.66
CA THR A 363 2.26 -6.91 15.00
C THR A 363 0.87 -6.61 15.54
N LEU A 364 0.07 -7.63 15.84
CA LEU A 364 -1.25 -7.45 16.44
C LEU A 364 -1.20 -6.77 17.82
N VAL A 365 -0.09 -6.91 18.54
CA VAL A 365 0.14 -6.24 19.84
C VAL A 365 0.78 -4.85 19.72
N SER A 366 1.09 -4.39 18.51
CA SER A 366 1.63 -3.03 18.31
C SER A 366 0.64 -1.96 18.80
N PRO A 367 1.12 -0.76 19.20
CA PRO A 367 0.26 0.35 19.61
C PRO A 367 -0.84 0.65 18.59
N TRP A 368 -0.47 0.70 17.30
CA TRP A 368 -1.41 0.93 16.21
C TRP A 368 -2.52 -0.12 16.15
N TYR A 369 -2.19 -1.43 16.09
CA TYR A 369 -3.22 -2.47 16.00
C TYR A 369 -4.14 -2.48 17.23
N ARG A 370 -3.58 -2.30 18.43
CA ARG A 370 -4.35 -2.22 19.67
C ARG A 370 -5.33 -1.05 19.64
N TRP A 371 -4.93 0.10 19.11
CA TRP A 371 -5.81 1.25 18.94
C TRP A 371 -6.86 0.98 17.86
N PHE A 372 -6.41 0.57 16.67
CA PHE A 372 -7.25 0.41 15.48
C PHE A 372 -8.37 -0.59 15.71
N LEU A 373 -8.08 -1.76 16.28
CA LEU A 373 -9.07 -2.81 16.57
C LEU A 373 -10.16 -2.40 17.57
N ARG A 374 -9.90 -1.41 18.42
CA ARG A 374 -10.88 -0.86 19.38
C ARG A 374 -11.65 0.34 18.83
N TYR A 375 -11.26 0.85 17.68
CA TYR A 375 -11.87 2.04 17.13
C TYR A 375 -13.19 1.72 16.42
N ASP A 376 -14.20 2.53 16.73
CA ASP A 376 -15.49 2.58 16.05
C ASP A 376 -15.59 3.94 15.32
N PRO A 377 -15.73 3.97 13.98
CA PRO A 377 -15.90 5.22 13.23
C PRO A 377 -17.22 5.94 13.51
N ALA A 378 -18.26 5.26 14.00
CA ALA A 378 -19.61 5.81 14.08
C ALA A 378 -19.72 7.11 14.91
N PRO A 379 -19.09 7.26 16.09
CA PRO A 379 -19.12 8.51 16.85
C PRO A 379 -18.53 9.71 16.08
N ALA A 380 -17.41 9.52 15.39
CA ALA A 380 -16.76 10.60 14.63
C ALA A 380 -17.59 10.99 13.39
N LEU A 381 -18.15 9.99 12.69
CA LEU A 381 -19.08 10.22 11.57
C LEU A 381 -20.33 10.97 12.05
N ARG A 382 -20.98 10.54 13.13
CA ARG A 382 -22.15 11.23 13.70
C ARG A 382 -21.86 12.65 14.18
N ALA A 383 -20.62 13.00 14.48
CA ALA A 383 -20.21 14.34 14.87
C ALA A 383 -19.82 15.23 13.67
N THR A 384 -19.65 14.66 12.47
CA THR A 384 -19.27 15.40 11.26
C THR A 384 -20.47 16.18 10.71
N ARG A 385 -20.29 17.49 10.48
CA ARG A 385 -21.34 18.40 9.96
C ARG A 385 -21.04 19.04 8.61
N VAL A 386 -19.78 18.95 8.18
CA VAL A 386 -19.33 19.50 6.89
C VAL A 386 -19.77 18.59 5.74
N PRO A 387 -19.85 19.10 4.50
CA PRO A 387 -20.08 18.26 3.32
C PRO A 387 -19.13 17.06 3.25
N VAL A 388 -19.66 15.88 2.92
CA VAL A 388 -18.89 14.65 2.76
C VAL A 388 -19.17 13.98 1.43
N LEU A 389 -18.10 13.62 0.70
CA LEU A 389 -18.13 12.64 -0.37
C LEU A 389 -17.46 11.36 0.10
N ALA A 390 -18.18 10.23 0.09
CA ALA A 390 -17.61 8.92 0.33
C ALA A 390 -17.63 8.11 -0.98
N LEU A 391 -16.46 7.65 -1.42
CA LEU A 391 -16.29 6.84 -2.62
C LEU A 391 -15.64 5.50 -2.25
N ASN A 392 -16.11 4.41 -2.86
CA ASN A 392 -15.39 3.14 -2.87
C ASN A 392 -15.40 2.54 -4.28
N GLY A 393 -14.35 1.82 -4.62
CA GLY A 393 -14.38 0.93 -5.78
C GLY A 393 -15.32 -0.27 -5.54
N ALA A 394 -16.10 -0.64 -6.55
CA ALA A 394 -17.04 -1.76 -6.44
C ALA A 394 -16.36 -3.13 -6.25
N LEU A 395 -15.08 -3.24 -6.61
CA LEU A 395 -14.24 -4.43 -6.41
C LEU A 395 -13.30 -4.29 -5.21
N ASP A 396 -13.52 -3.32 -4.33
CA ASP A 396 -12.69 -3.18 -3.14
C ASP A 396 -12.88 -4.36 -2.17
N LEU A 397 -11.83 -5.16 -2.00
CA LEU A 397 -11.80 -6.30 -1.06
C LEU A 397 -11.21 -5.94 0.31
N GLN A 398 -10.62 -4.74 0.46
CA GLN A 398 -10.01 -4.28 1.71
C GLN A 398 -11.00 -3.48 2.54
N VAL A 399 -11.74 -2.58 1.90
CA VAL A 399 -12.84 -1.83 2.51
C VAL A 399 -14.09 -2.06 1.66
N PRO A 400 -14.83 -3.15 1.90
CA PRO A 400 -15.94 -3.54 1.04
C PRO A 400 -16.98 -2.44 0.93
N ALA A 401 -17.29 -2.08 -0.32
CA ALA A 401 -18.06 -0.87 -0.62
C ALA A 401 -19.44 -0.87 0.02
N ASP A 402 -20.18 -1.97 -0.06
CA ASP A 402 -21.59 -2.00 0.38
C ASP A 402 -21.74 -1.74 1.88
N ASP A 403 -21.00 -2.46 2.73
CA ASP A 403 -21.07 -2.30 4.18
C ASP A 403 -20.54 -0.95 4.66
N ASN A 404 -19.39 -0.51 4.12
CA ASN A 404 -18.74 0.71 4.58
C ASN A 404 -19.46 1.97 4.10
N LEU A 405 -19.87 2.04 2.83
CA LEU A 405 -20.62 3.17 2.30
C LEU A 405 -22.01 3.29 2.98
N ALA A 406 -22.69 2.16 3.21
CA ALA A 406 -23.97 2.16 3.91
C ALA A 406 -23.82 2.63 5.36
N ALA A 407 -22.78 2.17 6.06
CA ALA A 407 -22.49 2.61 7.42
C ALA A 407 -22.13 4.11 7.46
N ILE A 408 -21.23 4.59 6.60
CA ILE A 408 -20.88 6.02 6.51
C ILE A 408 -22.13 6.87 6.28
N GLN A 409 -22.96 6.52 5.30
CA GLN A 409 -24.18 7.26 4.99
C GLN A 409 -25.15 7.27 6.19
N ARG A 410 -25.36 6.11 6.82
CA ARG A 410 -26.23 5.96 7.98
C ARG A 410 -25.75 6.83 9.14
N GLU A 411 -24.47 6.77 9.48
CA GLU A 411 -23.93 7.47 10.66
C GLU A 411 -23.86 8.98 10.45
N LEU A 412 -23.48 9.45 9.26
CA LEU A 412 -23.52 10.88 8.92
C LEU A 412 -24.94 11.44 9.00
N ARG A 413 -25.93 10.73 8.43
CA ARG A 413 -27.35 11.14 8.47
C ARG A 413 -27.94 11.07 9.88
N ALA A 414 -27.62 10.04 10.65
CA ALA A 414 -28.03 9.94 12.06
C ALA A 414 -27.43 11.07 12.90
N GLY A 415 -26.23 11.55 12.54
CA GLY A 415 -25.63 12.76 13.09
C GLY A 415 -26.31 14.06 12.67
N GLY A 416 -27.24 14.04 11.70
CA GLY A 416 -27.86 15.24 11.16
C GLY A 416 -27.00 16.01 10.14
N ASN A 417 -26.05 15.34 9.48
CA ASN A 417 -25.29 15.95 8.39
C ASN A 417 -26.21 16.17 7.16
N PRO A 418 -26.34 17.42 6.65
CA PRO A 418 -27.26 17.73 5.56
C PRO A 418 -26.70 17.48 4.15
N ASP A 419 -25.38 17.36 3.97
CA ASP A 419 -24.73 17.22 2.66
C ASP A 419 -23.82 15.99 2.63
N VAL A 420 -24.43 14.84 2.33
CA VAL A 420 -23.77 13.54 2.30
C VAL A 420 -23.95 12.92 0.91
N THR A 421 -22.84 12.76 0.20
CA THR A 421 -22.78 12.06 -1.08
C THR A 421 -22.01 10.76 -0.91
N VAL A 422 -22.58 9.63 -1.34
CA VAL A 422 -22.00 8.29 -1.17
C VAL A 422 -22.14 7.55 -2.49
N GLU A 423 -21.03 7.07 -3.06
CA GLU A 423 -21.02 6.44 -4.38
C GLU A 423 -20.08 5.25 -4.46
N LYS A 424 -20.59 4.17 -5.08
CA LYS A 424 -19.83 2.97 -5.42
C LYS A 424 -19.44 3.04 -6.90
N LEU A 425 -18.15 3.07 -7.20
CA LEU A 425 -17.62 3.23 -8.55
C LEU A 425 -17.41 1.85 -9.22
N PRO A 426 -18.13 1.54 -10.31
CA PRO A 426 -18.04 0.22 -10.97
C PRO A 426 -16.63 -0.11 -11.46
N GLY A 427 -16.21 -1.36 -11.29
CA GLY A 427 -14.95 -1.87 -11.85
C GLY A 427 -13.67 -1.37 -11.20
N LEU A 428 -13.75 -0.54 -10.15
CA LEU A 428 -12.57 -0.03 -9.45
C LEU A 428 -12.24 -0.87 -8.20
N ASN A 429 -10.95 -1.06 -7.93
CA ASN A 429 -10.44 -1.70 -6.70
C ASN A 429 -10.25 -0.68 -5.56
N HIS A 430 -9.62 -1.12 -4.47
CA HIS A 430 -9.30 -0.28 -3.29
C HIS A 430 -8.50 0.98 -3.64
N LEU A 431 -7.53 0.87 -4.56
CA LEU A 431 -6.67 1.98 -5.00
C LEU A 431 -7.32 2.85 -6.09
N PHE A 432 -8.62 2.67 -6.35
CA PHE A 432 -9.36 3.33 -7.42
C PHE A 432 -8.79 3.05 -8.82
N GLN A 433 -8.17 1.89 -9.02
CA GLN A 433 -7.72 1.43 -10.33
C GLN A 433 -8.77 0.51 -10.96
N THR A 434 -8.89 0.56 -12.28
CA THR A 434 -9.69 -0.39 -13.05
C THR A 434 -9.12 -1.79 -12.87
N ALA A 435 -9.92 -2.69 -12.30
CA ALA A 435 -9.49 -4.03 -11.90
C ALA A 435 -10.47 -5.10 -12.38
N ARG A 436 -10.04 -6.37 -12.30
CA ARG A 436 -10.87 -7.51 -12.69
C ARG A 436 -11.51 -8.18 -11.48
N THR A 437 -10.70 -8.49 -10.46
CA THR A 437 -11.16 -9.15 -9.23
C THR A 437 -11.09 -8.23 -8.02
N GLY A 438 -10.24 -7.19 -8.08
CA GLY A 438 -9.97 -6.31 -6.94
C GLY A 438 -8.96 -6.86 -5.94
N ALA A 439 -8.41 -8.06 -6.18
CA ALA A 439 -7.38 -8.65 -5.35
C ALA A 439 -6.12 -7.77 -5.30
N PRO A 440 -5.47 -7.61 -4.13
CA PRO A 440 -4.22 -6.86 -4.01
C PRO A 440 -3.08 -7.37 -4.90
N SER A 441 -3.13 -8.65 -5.32
CA SER A 441 -2.17 -9.22 -6.27
C SER A 441 -2.20 -8.54 -7.63
N GLU A 442 -3.34 -7.96 -8.06
CA GLU A 442 -3.44 -7.27 -9.35
C GLU A 442 -2.69 -5.93 -9.37
N TYR A 443 -2.42 -5.31 -8.22
CA TYR A 443 -1.92 -3.92 -8.16
C TYR A 443 -0.62 -3.74 -8.93
N ALA A 444 0.27 -4.72 -8.89
CA ALA A 444 1.55 -4.61 -9.60
C ALA A 444 1.40 -4.74 -11.12
N GLU A 445 0.38 -5.45 -11.59
CA GLU A 445 0.09 -5.71 -13.00
C GLU A 445 -0.62 -4.53 -13.67
N ILE A 446 -1.40 -3.76 -12.92
CA ILE A 446 -2.19 -2.64 -13.44
C ILE A 446 -1.27 -1.46 -13.79
N GLU A 447 -1.40 -0.91 -15.01
CA GLU A 447 -0.64 0.28 -15.43
C GLU A 447 -1.25 1.59 -14.93
N GLU A 448 -2.58 1.63 -14.81
CA GLU A 448 -3.34 2.75 -14.26
C GLU A 448 -3.01 2.94 -12.78
N THR A 449 -2.61 4.15 -12.40
CA THR A 449 -2.38 4.52 -11.00
C THR A 449 -3.66 4.98 -10.31
N PHE A 450 -4.53 5.68 -11.03
CA PHE A 450 -5.79 6.20 -10.48
C PHE A 450 -6.79 6.40 -11.61
N SER A 451 -8.02 5.89 -11.45
CA SER A 451 -9.06 6.02 -12.47
C SER A 451 -9.33 7.48 -12.83
N PRO A 452 -9.29 7.86 -14.12
CA PRO A 452 -9.68 9.19 -14.58
C PRO A 452 -11.11 9.58 -14.18
N ASP A 453 -12.03 8.62 -14.09
CA ASP A 453 -13.41 8.88 -13.67
C ASP A 453 -13.49 9.19 -12.18
N ALA A 454 -12.73 8.48 -11.35
CA ALA A 454 -12.62 8.79 -9.93
C ALA A 454 -11.98 10.17 -9.71
N LEU A 455 -10.89 10.48 -10.41
CA LEU A 455 -10.25 11.81 -10.38
C LEU A 455 -11.25 12.91 -10.72
N ARG A 456 -12.00 12.73 -11.82
CA ARG A 456 -13.04 13.66 -12.26
C ARG A 456 -14.11 13.85 -11.20
N ARG A 457 -14.63 12.75 -10.65
CA ARG A 457 -15.67 12.78 -9.64
C ARG A 457 -15.24 13.53 -8.38
N ILE A 458 -14.01 13.29 -7.91
CA ILE A 458 -13.43 13.97 -6.74
C ILE A 458 -13.27 15.47 -7.03
N GLY A 459 -12.62 15.81 -8.15
CA GLY A 459 -12.35 17.21 -8.50
C GLY A 459 -13.62 18.04 -8.74
N ASP A 460 -14.59 17.49 -9.47
CA ASP A 460 -15.87 18.15 -9.74
C ASP A 460 -16.63 18.40 -8.43
N TRP A 461 -16.69 17.40 -7.54
CA TRP A 461 -17.37 17.55 -6.26
C TRP A 461 -16.73 18.63 -5.37
N ILE A 462 -15.40 18.64 -5.25
CA ILE A 462 -14.70 19.63 -4.44
C ILE A 462 -14.99 21.03 -4.98
N LEU A 463 -14.87 21.23 -6.29
CA LEU A 463 -15.09 22.52 -6.95
C LEU A 463 -16.52 23.05 -6.75
N GLU A 464 -17.52 22.17 -6.84
CA GLU A 464 -18.91 22.52 -6.54
C GLU A 464 -19.07 23.04 -5.10
N ARG A 465 -18.41 22.41 -4.12
CA ARG A 465 -18.54 22.74 -2.68
C ARG A 465 -17.78 24.00 -2.29
N VAL A 466 -16.63 24.24 -2.91
CA VAL A 466 -15.81 25.42 -2.64
C VAL A 466 -16.18 26.63 -3.52
N GLY A 467 -17.24 26.52 -4.32
CA GLY A 467 -17.77 27.62 -5.14
C GLY A 467 -16.83 28.08 -6.25
N ALA A 468 -15.89 27.23 -6.68
CA ALA A 468 -14.96 27.51 -7.76
C ALA A 468 -15.48 26.83 -9.03
N ARG A 469 -15.95 27.60 -10.02
CA ARG A 469 -16.31 27.02 -11.33
C ARG A 469 -15.01 26.68 -12.09
N PRO A 470 -14.94 25.53 -12.77
CA PRO A 470 -13.75 25.07 -13.48
C PRO A 470 -13.30 26.01 -14.61
#